data_AF-A0A1V3FL16-F1
#
_entry.id   AF-A0A1V3FL16-F1
#
_cell.length_a   1.000
_cell.length_b   1.000
_cell.length_c   1.000
_cell.angle_alpha   90.00
_cell.angle_beta   90.00
_cell.angle_gamma   90.00
#
_symmetry.space_group_name_H-M   'P 1'
#
loop_
_entity.id
_entity.type
_entity.pdbx_description
1 polymer ?
#
loop_
_entity_poly.entity_id
_entity_poly.type
_entity_poly.pdbx_seq_one_letter_code
_entity_poly.pdbx_strand_id
1 'polypeptide(L)' 'MGKHWRKKFYDNRYSDPFPQPWANPKHAHAQVNGETQQSQSLMILHSEVSKRKI' A
#
# COMPACT_ATOMS: atom_id res chain seq x y z
N MET A 1 7.05 -14.67 -39.05
CA MET A 1 8.12 -15.21 -38.17
C MET A 1 8.15 -14.32 -36.92
N GLY A 2 8.20 -14.73 -35.66
CA GLY A 2 8.29 -15.99 -34.91
C GLY A 2 8.58 -15.53 -33.47
N LYS A 3 7.78 -15.94 -32.47
CA LYS A 3 7.85 -15.43 -31.08
C LYS A 3 8.86 -16.23 -30.26
N HIS A 4 9.64 -15.54 -29.41
CA HIS A 4 10.26 -16.14 -28.23
C HIS A 4 9.88 -15.31 -26.98
N TRP A 5 9.44 -15.97 -25.90
CA TRP A 5 9.01 -15.33 -24.65
C TRP A 5 10.03 -15.61 -23.54
N ARG A 6 10.80 -14.59 -23.17
CA ARG A 6 11.52 -14.55 -21.89
C ARG A 6 10.62 -13.86 -20.88
N LYS A 7 10.39 -14.51 -19.74
CA LYS A 7 9.65 -13.94 -18.61
C LYS A 7 10.35 -12.64 -18.18
N LYS A 8 9.72 -11.50 -18.46
CA LYS A 8 10.35 -10.18 -18.39
C LYS A 8 10.27 -9.64 -16.96
N PHE A 9 11.15 -8.71 -16.61
CA PHE A 9 11.19 -7.94 -15.35
C PHE A 9 9.83 -7.38 -14.85
N TYR A 10 8.80 -7.39 -15.71
CA TYR A 10 7.46 -6.88 -15.49
C TYR A 10 6.62 -7.72 -14.52
N ASP A 11 7.02 -8.96 -14.21
CA ASP A 11 6.20 -9.82 -13.34
C ASP A 11 6.27 -9.49 -11.84
N ASN A 12 7.19 -8.61 -11.43
CA ASN A 12 7.26 -8.07 -10.07
C ASN A 12 6.65 -6.67 -9.94
N ARG A 13 5.95 -6.20 -10.98
CA ARG A 13 5.31 -4.89 -10.93
C ARG A 13 3.97 -5.05 -10.22
N TYR A 14 4.02 -4.95 -8.89
CA TYR A 14 2.86 -4.45 -8.16
C TYR A 14 2.42 -3.16 -8.85
N SER A 15 1.29 -3.23 -9.56
CA SER A 15 0.69 -2.06 -10.20
C SER A 15 -0.09 -1.36 -9.11
N ASP A 16 0.52 -0.35 -8.51
CA ASP A 16 -0.20 0.48 -7.55
C ASP A 16 -1.41 1.10 -8.25
N PRO A 17 -2.66 0.84 -7.79
CA PRO A 17 -3.85 1.47 -8.37
C PRO A 17 -3.89 2.98 -8.13
N PHE A 18 -3.00 3.52 -7.30
CA PHE A 18 -2.85 4.95 -7.02
C PHE A 18 -1.55 5.48 -7.67
N PRO A 19 -1.59 6.04 -8.90
CA PRO A 19 -0.40 6.43 -9.66
C PRO A 19 0.21 7.77 -9.22
N GLN A 20 -0.14 8.24 -8.03
CA GLN A 20 0.27 9.55 -7.54
C GLN A 20 1.76 9.52 -7.17
N PRO A 21 2.52 10.61 -7.37
CA PRO A 21 3.98 10.58 -7.18
C PRO A 21 4.41 10.36 -5.72
N TRP A 22 3.50 10.57 -4.76
CA TRP A 22 3.73 10.29 -3.33
C TRP A 22 3.17 8.94 -2.88
N ALA A 23 2.41 8.22 -3.71
CA ALA A 23 2.01 6.85 -3.43
C ALA A 23 3.24 5.94 -3.49
N ASN A 24 3.48 5.16 -2.43
CA ASN A 24 4.65 4.31 -2.34
C ASN A 24 4.25 2.91 -1.85
N PRO A 25 4.35 1.87 -2.71
CA PRO A 25 4.01 0.49 -2.36
C PRO A 25 4.74 -0.03 -1.11
N LYS A 26 5.95 0.45 -0.81
CA LYS A 26 6.70 0.06 0.40
C LYS A 26 6.07 0.57 1.69
N HIS A 27 5.30 1.65 1.61
CA HIS A 27 4.59 2.27 2.73
C HIS A 27 3.08 2.10 2.64
N ALA A 28 2.59 1.14 1.84
CA ALA A 28 1.15 0.92 1.64
C ALA A 28 0.36 0.73 2.95
N HIS A 29 0.98 0.18 4.00
CA HIS A 29 0.35 0.00 5.32
C HIS A 29 0.01 1.33 6.04
N ALA A 30 0.71 2.40 5.69
CA ALA A 30 0.54 3.75 6.23
C ALA A 30 -0.16 4.69 5.22
N GLN A 31 -0.60 4.15 4.08
CA GLN A 31 -1.30 4.89 3.05
C GLN A 31 -2.75 4.42 2.91
N VAL A 32 -3.67 5.36 2.71
CA VAL A 32 -5.06 5.10 2.32
C VAL A 32 -5.23 5.72 0.94
N ASN A 33 -5.58 4.89 -0.06
CA ASN A 33 -5.72 5.35 -1.44
C ASN A 33 -4.50 6.09 -2.03
N GLY A 34 -3.29 5.67 -1.64
CA GLY A 34 -2.03 6.30 -2.08
C GLY A 34 -1.65 7.57 -1.28
N GLU A 35 -2.50 8.04 -0.38
CA GLU A 35 -2.26 9.19 0.49
C GLU A 35 -1.75 8.74 1.86
N THR A 36 -0.78 9.46 2.44
CA THR A 36 -0.32 9.17 3.80
C THR A 36 -1.41 9.57 4.80
N GLN A 37 -2.13 8.58 5.33
CA GLN A 37 -3.26 8.78 6.24
C GLN A 37 -3.29 7.69 7.31
N GLN A 38 -3.85 8.00 8.47
CA GLN A 38 -4.07 7.01 9.52
C GLN A 38 -5.04 5.92 9.00
N SER A 39 -4.53 4.70 8.88
CA SER A 39 -5.34 3.55 8.47
C SER A 39 -6.38 3.21 9.54
N GLN A 40 -7.45 2.52 9.15
CA GLN A 40 -8.54 2.18 10.07
C GLN A 40 -8.07 1.28 11.22
N SER A 41 -7.11 0.40 10.97
CA SER A 41 -6.48 -0.41 12.03
C SER A 41 -5.79 0.45 13.07
N LEU A 42 -5.08 1.51 12.66
CA LEU A 42 -4.48 2.47 13.59
C LEU A 42 -5.55 3.24 14.36
N MET A 43 -6.61 3.72 13.70
CA MET A 43 -7.72 4.41 14.39
C MET A 43 -8.35 3.54 15.49
N ILE A 44 -8.61 2.25 15.19
CA ILE A 44 -9.14 1.29 16.16
C ILE A 44 -8.14 1.08 17.29
N LEU A 45 -6.86 0.85 16.97
CA LEU A 45 -5.79 0.69 17.96
C LEU A 45 -5.71 1.90 18.91
N HIS A 46 -5.73 3.12 18.37
CA HIS A 46 -5.74 4.34 19.17
C HIS A 46 -6.97 4.41 20.10
N SER A 47 -8.15 4.03 19.60
CA SER A 47 -9.37 3.96 20.41
C SER A 47 -9.25 2.95 21.55
N GLU A 48 -8.78 1.74 21.27
CA GLU A 48 -8.61 0.68 22.28
C GLU A 48 -7.58 1.06 23.34
N VAL A 49 -6.43 1.60 22.92
CA VAL A 49 -5.40 2.09 23.85
C VAL A 49 -5.96 3.19 24.74
N SER A 50 -6.78 4.09 24.20
CA SER A 50 -7.43 5.15 24.98
C SER A 50 -8.42 4.58 26.00
N LYS A 51 -9.22 3.57 25.62
CA LYS A 51 -10.14 2.87 26.53
C LYS A 51 -9.42 2.13 27.65
N ARG A 52 -8.28 1.50 27.38
CA ARG A 52 -7.49 0.76 28.39
C ARG A 52 -6.72 1.65 29.36
N LYS A 53 -6.57 2.94 29.04
CA LYS A 53 -5.88 3.91 29.90
C LYS A 53 -6.79 4.57 30.95
N ILE A 54 -8.09 4.30 30.89
CA ILE A 54 -9.11 4.74 31.86
C ILE A 54 -9.52 3.53 32.69
#